data_AF-B8YPE9-F1
#
_entry.id   AF-B8YPE9-F1
#
_cell.length_a   1.000
_cell.length_b   1.000
_cell.length_c   1.000
_cell.angle_alpha   90.00
_cell.angle_beta   90.00
_cell.angle_gamma   90.00
#
_symmetry.space_group_name_H-M   'P 1'
#
loop_
_entity.id
_entity.type
_entity.pdbx_description
1 polymer ?
#
loop_
_entity_poly.entity_id
_entity_poly.type
_entity_poly.pdbx_seq_one_letter_code
_entity_poly.pdbx_strand_id
1 'polypeptide(L)'
;APQPPEPWDGTRDATAEGNVCAQIDPVFAKSYVGDENCLFLNVYTPSTDGAFLPVMIWIHGGGFKWGSGNTNLYGPDFLVD
;
A
#
# COMPACT_ATOMS: atom_id res chain seq x y z
N ALA A 1 5.99 -10.56 -16.12
CA ALA A 1 5.58 -9.16 -15.84
C ALA A 1 4.15 -9.17 -15.30
N PRO A 2 3.75 -8.25 -14.42
CA PRO A 2 2.38 -8.19 -13.92
C PRO A 2 1.41 -8.00 -15.09
N GLN A 3 0.26 -8.66 -15.00
CA GLN A 3 -0.87 -8.39 -15.88
C GLN A 3 -1.80 -7.37 -15.19
N PRO A 4 -2.60 -6.61 -15.96
CA PRO A 4 -3.67 -5.81 -15.38
C PRO A 4 -4.58 -6.67 -14.46
N PRO A 5 -5.11 -6.11 -13.36
CA PRO A 5 -6.07 -6.85 -12.54
C PRO A 5 -7.33 -7.12 -13.34
N GLU A 6 -7.97 -8.26 -13.08
CA GLU A 6 -9.31 -8.54 -13.60
C GLU A 6 -10.28 -7.45 -13.11
N PRO A 7 -11.16 -6.94 -13.99
CA PRO A 7 -12.22 -6.04 -13.56
C PRO A 7 -13.15 -6.76 -12.57
N TRP A 8 -13.79 -5.98 -11.70
CA TRP A 8 -14.79 -6.48 -10.77
C TRP A 8 -16.10 -5.74 -10.94
N ASP A 9 -17.21 -6.43 -10.64
CA ASP A 9 -18.53 -5.83 -10.60
C ASP A 9 -18.79 -5.20 -9.22
N GLY A 10 -19.50 -4.07 -9.21
CA GLY A 10 -19.89 -3.38 -7.97
C GLY A 10 -18.72 -2.72 -7.22
N THR A 11 -18.89 -2.57 -5.91
CA THR A 11 -17.93 -1.90 -5.03
C THR A 11 -17.02 -2.92 -4.36
N ARG A 12 -15.71 -2.70 -4.44
CA ARG A 12 -14.72 -3.46 -3.69
C ARG A 12 -14.47 -2.78 -2.34
N ASP A 13 -14.50 -3.56 -1.27
CA ASP A 13 -14.08 -3.08 0.05
C ASP A 13 -12.56 -2.80 0.04
N ALA A 14 -12.21 -1.56 0.36
CA ALA A 14 -10.83 -1.05 0.43
C ALA A 14 -10.58 -0.33 1.76
N THR A 15 -11.30 -0.70 2.81
CA THR A 15 -11.16 -0.12 4.16
C THR A 15 -10.01 -0.74 4.97
N ALA A 16 -9.44 -1.84 4.49
CA ALA A 16 -8.28 -2.49 5.07
C ALA A 16 -7.10 -2.50 4.09
N GLU A 17 -5.88 -2.41 4.62
CA GLU A 17 -4.67 -2.53 3.82
C GLU A 17 -4.54 -3.93 3.22
N GLY A 18 -4.03 -4.00 1.98
CA GLY A 18 -3.70 -5.26 1.34
C GLY A 18 -2.51 -5.98 1.99
N ASN A 19 -2.28 -7.22 1.58
CA ASN A 19 -1.15 -8.01 2.06
C ASN A 19 0.18 -7.36 1.68
N VAL A 20 1.16 -7.43 2.59
CA VAL A 20 2.56 -7.17 2.25
C VAL A 20 3.12 -8.33 1.41
N CYS A 21 4.07 -8.05 0.51
CA CYS A 21 4.69 -9.11 -0.28
C CYS A 21 5.48 -10.09 0.59
N ALA A 22 5.51 -11.36 0.18
CA ALA A 22 6.32 -12.41 0.78
C ALA A 22 7.78 -11.96 1.01
N GLN A 23 8.20 -11.88 2.27
CA GLN A 23 9.51 -11.36 2.67
C GLN A 23 9.91 -11.83 4.07
N ILE A 24 11.19 -11.70 4.42
CA ILE A 24 11.64 -11.72 5.82
C ILE A 24 11.58 -10.28 6.32
N ASP A 25 10.71 -9.99 7.28
CA ASP A 25 10.63 -8.66 7.89
C ASP A 25 11.70 -8.54 8.99
N PRO A 26 12.73 -7.69 8.79
CA PRO A 26 13.82 -7.56 9.75
C PRO A 26 13.49 -6.59 10.90
N VAL A 27 12.38 -5.83 10.82
CA VAL A 27 12.07 -4.74 11.74
C VAL A 27 11.03 -5.15 12.76
N PHE A 28 9.85 -5.58 12.33
CA PHE A 28 8.72 -5.81 13.24
C PHE A 28 8.62 -7.29 13.64
N ALA A 29 8.40 -8.18 12.66
CA ALA A 29 8.16 -9.59 12.93
C ALA A 29 9.45 -10.39 13.21
N LYS A 30 10.59 -9.97 12.65
CA LYS A 30 11.88 -10.70 12.68
C LYS A 30 11.76 -12.14 12.18
N SER A 31 10.84 -12.35 11.23
CA SER A 31 10.47 -13.65 10.70
C SER A 31 9.89 -13.48 9.29
N TYR A 32 9.58 -14.61 8.64
CA TYR A 32 8.89 -14.60 7.35
C TYR A 32 7.44 -14.15 7.51
N VAL A 33 6.99 -13.24 6.64
CA VAL A 33 5.64 -12.68 6.60
C VAL A 33 5.17 -12.45 5.15
N GLY A 34 3.89 -12.14 4.99
CA GLY A 34 3.32 -11.69 3.72
C GLY A 34 2.72 -12.79 2.85
N ASP A 35 2.30 -12.39 1.65
CA ASP A 35 1.62 -13.22 0.65
C ASP A 35 2.12 -12.88 -0.77
N GLU A 36 1.94 -13.77 -1.75
CA GLU A 36 2.29 -13.49 -3.16
C GLU A 36 1.23 -12.62 -3.85
N ASN A 37 -0.02 -12.68 -3.41
CA ASN A 37 -1.05 -11.73 -3.74
C ASN A 37 -0.85 -10.46 -2.91
N CYS A 38 0.08 -9.61 -3.36
CA CYS A 38 0.51 -8.40 -2.64
C CYS A 38 0.55 -7.12 -3.50
N LEU A 39 0.07 -7.19 -4.76
CA LEU A 39 0.06 -6.04 -5.67
C LEU A 39 -1.11 -5.11 -5.35
N PHE A 40 -1.00 -4.41 -4.23
CA PHE A 40 -1.95 -3.43 -3.74
C PHE A 40 -1.29 -2.06 -3.59
N LEU A 41 -2.12 -1.03 -3.57
CA LEU A 41 -1.72 0.33 -3.22
C LEU A 41 -2.72 0.90 -2.23
N ASN A 42 -2.27 1.86 -1.45
CA ASN A 42 -3.10 2.63 -0.54
C ASN A 42 -3.24 4.06 -1.08
N VAL A 43 -4.44 4.63 -1.00
CA VAL A 43 -4.72 6.01 -1.44
C VAL A 43 -5.23 6.80 -0.25
N TYR A 44 -4.60 7.95 0.01
CA TYR A 44 -4.98 8.87 1.06
C TYR A 44 -5.13 10.26 0.47
N THR A 45 -6.13 11.02 0.93
CA THR A 45 -6.41 12.38 0.46
C THR A 45 -7.01 13.21 1.61
N PRO A 46 -6.64 14.49 1.75
CA PRO A 46 -7.25 15.38 2.76
C PRO A 46 -8.71 15.72 2.44
N SER A 47 -9.14 15.60 1.18
CA SER A 47 -10.50 15.92 0.73
C SER A 47 -10.96 15.03 -0.42
N THR A 48 -12.28 14.84 -0.52
CA THR A 48 -12.97 14.14 -1.62
C THR A 48 -14.01 15.03 -2.32
N ASP A 49 -13.90 16.34 -2.15
CA ASP A 49 -14.82 17.37 -2.69
C ASP A 49 -14.76 17.58 -4.22
N GLY A 50 -13.89 16.85 -4.92
CA GLY A 50 -13.73 16.93 -6.36
C GLY A 50 -12.70 17.96 -6.85
N ALA A 51 -11.94 18.59 -5.95
CA ALA A 51 -10.79 19.41 -6.34
C ALA A 51 -9.65 18.56 -6.94
N PHE A 52 -8.96 19.09 -7.95
CA PHE A 52 -7.74 18.47 -8.47
C PHE A 52 -6.56 18.79 -7.55
N LEU A 53 -6.15 17.81 -6.74
CA LEU A 53 -4.99 17.91 -5.86
C LEU A 53 -3.73 17.34 -6.53
N PRO A 54 -2.53 17.85 -6.19
CA PRO A 54 -1.27 17.21 -6.57
C PRO A 54 -1.20 15.76 -6.08
N VAL A 55 -0.71 14.86 -6.93
CA VAL A 55 -0.52 13.44 -6.58
C VAL A 55 0.94 13.19 -6.22
N MET A 56 1.17 12.71 -5.01
CA MET A 56 2.46 12.19 -4.56
C MET A 56 2.43 10.67 -4.57
N ILE A 57 3.43 10.03 -5.19
CA ILE A 57 3.58 8.58 -5.19
C ILE A 57 4.78 8.22 -4.32
N TRP A 58 4.53 7.42 -3.29
CA TRP A 58 5.58 6.90 -2.41
C TRP A 58 5.97 5.48 -2.81
N ILE A 59 7.28 5.25 -2.93
CA ILE A 59 7.85 3.92 -3.18
C ILE A 59 8.75 3.60 -2.00
N HIS A 60 8.40 2.58 -1.23
CA HIS A 60 9.13 2.24 -0.02
C HIS A 60 10.57 1.75 -0.30
N GLY A 61 11.44 1.90 0.71
CA GLY A 61 12.80 1.37 0.68
C GLY A 61 12.86 -0.14 0.93
N GLY A 62 13.97 -0.61 1.52
CA GLY A 62 14.15 -2.02 1.89
C GLY A 62 14.96 -2.87 0.89
N GLY A 63 15.70 -2.21 0.00
CA GLY A 63 16.73 -2.84 -0.82
C GLY A 63 16.21 -3.93 -1.76
N PHE A 64 14.96 -3.80 -2.22
CA PHE A 64 14.24 -4.78 -3.06
C PHE A 64 14.02 -6.16 -2.41
N LYS A 65 14.09 -6.24 -1.07
CA LYS A 65 13.95 -7.50 -0.32
C LYS A 65 12.84 -7.50 0.71
N TRP A 66 12.53 -6.32 1.25
CA TRP A 66 11.52 -6.14 2.30
C TRP A 66 10.93 -4.73 2.23
N GLY A 67 9.92 -4.45 3.03
CA GLY A 67 9.13 -3.22 3.07
C GLY A 67 7.71 -3.40 2.50
N SER A 68 6.87 -2.40 2.74
CA SER A 68 5.53 -2.25 2.18
C SER A 68 5.13 -0.77 2.16
N GLY A 69 4.00 -0.45 1.54
CA GLY A 69 3.38 0.89 1.57
C GLY A 69 2.39 1.09 2.71
N ASN A 70 2.46 0.28 3.77
CA ASN A 70 1.49 0.31 4.86
C ASN A 70 1.80 1.42 5.88
N THR A 71 0.75 1.82 6.58
CA THR A 71 0.73 2.88 7.59
C THR A 71 1.59 2.60 8.81
N ASN A 72 1.94 1.34 9.09
CA ASN A 72 2.81 0.97 10.20
C ASN A 72 4.20 1.64 10.15
N LEU A 73 4.66 2.01 8.95
CA LEU A 73 5.90 2.76 8.74
C LEU A 73 5.69 4.07 7.96
N TYR A 74 4.67 4.13 7.10
CA TYR A 74 4.42 5.25 6.19
C TYR A 74 2.99 5.79 6.30
N GLY A 75 2.53 6.02 7.53
CA GLY A 75 1.23 6.67 7.79
C GLY A 75 1.11 8.02 7.06
N PRO A 76 -0.07 8.33 6.50
CA PRO A 76 -0.27 9.51 5.68
C PRO A 76 -0.51 10.78 6.49
N ASP A 77 -0.67 10.68 7.81
CA ASP A 77 -1.26 11.69 8.71
C ASP A 77 -0.70 13.10 8.44
N PHE A 78 0.63 13.25 8.46
CA PHE A 78 1.28 14.54 8.24
C PHE A 78 1.16 15.12 6.81
N LEU A 79 0.75 14.32 5.82
CA LEU A 79 0.57 14.74 4.43
C LEU A 79 -0.89 15.05 4.10
N VAL A 80 -1.84 14.54 4.88
CA VAL A 80 -3.28 14.62 4.60
C VAL A 80 -4.10 15.27 5.73
N ASP A 81 -3.44 15.79 6.77
CA ASP A 81 -4.04 16.64 7.82
C ASP A 81 -4.63 17.96 7.27
#